data_AF-A0A936GRH9-F1
#
_entry.id   AF-A0A936GRH9-F1
#
_cell.length_a   1.000
_cell.length_b   1.000
_cell.length_c   1.000
_cell.angle_alpha   90.00
_cell.angle_beta   90.00
_cell.angle_gamma   90.00
#
_symmetry.space_group_name_H-M   'P 1'
#
loop_
_entity.id
_entity.type
_entity.pdbx_description
1 polymer ?
#
loop_
_entity_poly.entity_id
_entity_poly.type
_entity_poly.pdbx_seq_one_letter_code
_entity_poly.pdbx_strand_id
1 'polypeptide(L)'
;MKLTTKAFVKLAGWMSTLFLGSVFIFVISKNVKVDKVEKMLAIEGIEAESTLDYKKLYQKKYITLNEHLPLFYFEIIPSHHCPNKRQFSDFAISSSIRSAEKEGYDCSHLSGTKVMADVQNLQKASFPWPVMYWYGSHNQYHSYLSSVLAGDWGSSVRDGKGVWSKIQRAMGWTLSIVLLNFIIALVFSILLAVFLWKRNNSRVDHLIQTLLHALYSIPGFWLATLVLIFFTGPQYGMPIFYTPLYTPGQDQSLGSEIWLALGKIAPVVFCLTLQDIAMLTRLIRSKIAASFQEPFMDVIKTRGITENALILRHSLPNALLPLITLFFNSLPASIAGSLIFEVVFNIPGMGRLLNDSIQSADWPVVYGITLMSLITTVAFYAMGDSLYRWADPRIR
;
A
#
# COMPACT_ATOMS: atom_id res chain seq x y z
N MET A 1 -23.34 22.17 14.64
CA MET A 1 -22.16 21.62 13.95
C MET A 1 -22.53 21.32 12.49
N LYS A 2 -22.53 22.33 11.62
CA LYS A 2 -22.85 22.14 10.19
C LYS A 2 -21.57 21.65 9.49
N LEU A 3 -21.44 20.35 9.25
CA LEU A 3 -20.51 19.89 8.21
C LEU A 3 -20.92 20.62 6.93
N THR A 4 -20.05 21.47 6.41
CA THR A 4 -20.30 22.15 5.14
C THR A 4 -20.54 21.07 4.08
N THR A 5 -21.46 21.30 3.15
CA THR A 5 -21.85 20.32 2.11
C THR A 5 -20.61 19.76 1.37
N LYS A 6 -19.55 20.57 1.24
CA LYS A 6 -18.24 20.18 0.71
C LYS A 6 -17.49 19.16 1.58
N ALA A 7 -17.53 19.28 2.91
CA ALA A 7 -16.93 18.32 3.83
C ALA A 7 -17.67 16.98 3.80
N PHE A 8 -19.01 17.01 3.70
CA PHE A 8 -19.81 15.79 3.56
C PHE A 8 -19.51 15.06 2.24
N VAL A 9 -19.45 15.78 1.11
CA VAL A 9 -19.12 15.19 -0.20
C VAL A 9 -17.70 14.58 -0.20
N LYS A 10 -16.72 15.25 0.42
CA LYS A 10 -15.36 14.69 0.55
C LYS A 10 -15.35 13.43 1.43
N LEU A 11 -16.05 13.45 2.55
CA LEU A 11 -16.12 12.32 3.48
C LEU A 11 -16.83 11.12 2.84
N ALA A 12 -17.92 11.36 2.11
CA ALA A 12 -18.60 10.34 1.31
C ALA A 12 -17.69 9.77 0.22
N GLY A 13 -16.91 10.63 -0.45
CA GLY A 13 -15.88 10.22 -1.40
C GLY A 13 -14.85 9.28 -0.78
N TRP A 14 -14.27 9.64 0.37
CA TRP A 14 -13.28 8.81 1.07
C TRP A 14 -13.86 7.49 1.60
N MET A 15 -15.10 7.49 2.08
CA MET A 15 -15.77 6.26 2.50
C MET A 15 -16.02 5.33 1.32
N SER A 16 -16.40 5.87 0.16
CA SER A 16 -16.62 5.08 -1.05
C SER A 16 -15.33 4.43 -1.57
N THR A 17 -14.19 5.14 -1.53
CA THR A 17 -12.89 4.59 -1.95
C THR A 17 -12.38 3.53 -0.99
N LEU A 18 -12.53 3.75 0.32
CA LEU A 18 -12.19 2.75 1.34
C LEU A 18 -13.00 1.48 1.15
N PHE A 19 -14.32 1.63 0.96
CA PHE A 19 -15.22 0.50 0.77
C PHE A 19 -14.93 -0.25 -0.55
N LEU A 20 -14.89 0.45 -1.69
CA LEU A 20 -14.62 -0.21 -2.97
C LEU A 20 -13.26 -0.90 -2.99
N GLY A 21 -12.25 -0.24 -2.41
CA GLY A 21 -10.91 -0.81 -2.26
C GLY A 21 -10.93 -2.08 -1.40
N SER A 22 -11.48 -2.01 -0.19
CA SER A 22 -11.51 -3.16 0.74
C SER A 22 -12.28 -4.35 0.16
N VAL A 23 -13.38 -4.09 -0.53
CA VAL A 23 -14.19 -5.10 -1.22
C VAL A 23 -13.39 -5.78 -2.33
N PHE A 24 -12.78 -4.99 -3.22
CA PHE A 24 -12.00 -5.52 -4.33
C PHE A 24 -10.86 -6.42 -3.85
N ILE A 25 -10.12 -5.96 -2.83
CA ILE A 25 -9.03 -6.74 -2.20
C ILE A 25 -9.57 -8.03 -1.62
N PHE A 26 -10.67 -7.96 -0.87
CA PHE A 26 -11.26 -9.11 -0.20
C PHE A 26 -11.82 -10.16 -1.17
N VAL A 27 -12.31 -9.76 -2.34
CA VAL A 27 -12.79 -10.69 -3.38
C VAL A 27 -11.61 -11.37 -4.08
N ILE A 28 -10.59 -10.63 -4.53
CA ILE A 28 -9.41 -11.20 -5.21
C ILE A 28 -8.70 -12.21 -4.31
N SER A 29 -8.52 -11.80 -3.06
CA SER A 29 -8.11 -12.58 -1.91
C SER A 29 -8.64 -14.02 -1.87
N LYS A 30 -9.94 -14.20 -2.11
CA LYS A 30 -10.61 -15.49 -1.94
C LYS A 30 -10.68 -16.31 -3.23
N ASN A 31 -10.28 -15.72 -4.35
CA ASN A 31 -10.09 -16.44 -5.62
C ASN A 31 -8.77 -17.22 -5.68
N VAL A 32 -7.87 -17.05 -4.69
CA VAL A 32 -6.61 -17.79 -4.65
C VAL A 32 -6.79 -19.08 -3.87
N LYS A 33 -6.55 -20.21 -4.54
CA LYS A 33 -6.68 -21.58 -3.99
C LYS A 33 -5.56 -21.90 -3.00
N VAL A 34 -5.60 -21.33 -1.81
CA VAL A 34 -4.69 -21.68 -0.71
C VAL A 34 -5.53 -22.09 0.49
N ASP A 35 -5.33 -23.32 0.97
CA ASP A 35 -5.99 -23.79 2.19
C ASP A 35 -5.35 -23.14 3.42
N LYS A 36 -6.01 -22.07 3.88
CA LYS A 36 -5.60 -21.33 5.08
C LYS A 36 -5.65 -22.21 6.32
N VAL A 37 -6.62 -23.12 6.42
CA VAL A 37 -6.82 -23.96 7.61
C VAL A 37 -5.67 -24.94 7.73
N GLU A 38 -5.32 -25.59 6.63
CA GLU A 38 -4.20 -26.52 6.55
C GLU A 38 -2.87 -25.84 6.93
N LYS A 39 -2.56 -24.67 6.35
CA LYS A 39 -1.34 -23.93 6.69
C LYS A 39 -1.25 -23.55 8.17
N MET A 40 -2.37 -23.15 8.77
CA MET A 40 -2.40 -22.78 10.19
C MET A 40 -2.24 -24.00 11.11
N LEU A 41 -2.79 -25.15 10.75
CA LEU A 41 -2.57 -26.40 11.47
C LEU A 41 -1.12 -26.88 11.36
N ALA A 42 -0.51 -26.74 10.18
CA ALA A 42 0.90 -27.07 9.99
C ALA A 42 1.82 -26.21 10.89
N ILE A 43 1.50 -24.93 11.09
CA ILE A 43 2.24 -24.06 12.05
C ILE A 43 2.10 -24.57 13.49
N GLU A 44 0.96 -25.18 13.83
CA GLU A 44 0.71 -25.79 15.15
C GLU A 44 1.32 -27.20 15.28
N GLY A 45 2.03 -27.69 14.26
CA GLY A 45 2.64 -29.03 14.23
C GLY A 45 1.63 -30.15 13.93
N ILE A 46 0.44 -29.82 13.43
CA ILE A 46 -0.64 -30.76 13.12
C ILE A 46 -0.64 -31.02 11.61
N GLU A 47 -0.14 -32.17 11.20
CA GLU A 47 -0.10 -32.58 9.79
C GLU A 47 -1.20 -33.61 9.46
N ALA A 48 -1.64 -33.62 8.20
CA ALA A 48 -2.72 -34.47 7.72
C ALA A 48 -2.38 -35.97 7.79
N GLU A 49 -1.11 -36.33 7.58
CA GLU A 49 -0.67 -37.73 7.52
C GLU A 49 -0.33 -38.31 8.90
N SER A 50 0.07 -37.48 9.86
CA SER A 50 0.56 -37.93 11.17
C SER A 50 -0.51 -37.90 12.28
N THR A 51 -1.63 -37.21 12.07
CA THR A 51 -2.63 -36.98 13.12
C THR A 51 -3.90 -37.81 12.90
N LEU A 52 -4.15 -38.81 13.74
CA LEU A 52 -5.35 -39.68 13.69
C LEU A 52 -6.68 -38.89 13.71
N ASP A 53 -6.73 -37.77 14.45
CA ASP A 53 -7.91 -36.90 14.58
C ASP A 53 -7.87 -35.64 13.68
N TYR A 54 -7.03 -35.63 12.64
CA TYR A 54 -6.82 -34.44 11.79
C TYR A 54 -8.13 -33.83 11.28
N LYS A 55 -9.07 -34.66 10.80
CA LYS A 55 -10.35 -34.19 10.24
C LYS A 55 -11.16 -33.38 11.25
N LYS A 56 -11.17 -33.80 12.52
CA LYS A 56 -11.91 -33.12 13.59
C LYS A 56 -11.25 -31.80 13.96
N LEU A 57 -9.92 -31.77 14.01
CA LEU A 57 -9.13 -30.55 14.26
C LEU A 57 -9.27 -29.54 13.11
N TYR A 58 -9.22 -30.02 11.87
CA TYR A 58 -9.49 -29.25 10.66
C TYR A 58 -10.87 -28.61 10.69
N GLN A 59 -11.91 -29.40 10.99
CA GLN A 59 -13.27 -28.88 11.06
C GLN A 59 -13.42 -27.81 12.17
N LYS A 60 -12.84 -28.04 13.34
CA LYS A 60 -12.84 -27.06 14.43
C LYS A 60 -12.19 -25.75 13.99
N LYS A 61 -11.02 -25.83 13.36
CA LYS A 61 -10.26 -24.67 12.88
C LYS A 61 -10.97 -23.94 11.74
N TYR A 62 -11.61 -24.67 10.83
CA TYR A 62 -12.44 -24.13 9.73
C TYR A 62 -13.61 -23.29 10.25
N ILE A 63 -14.24 -23.72 11.35
CA ILE A 63 -15.29 -22.96 12.02
C ILE A 63 -14.70 -21.75 12.75
N THR A 64 -13.63 -21.92 13.54
CA THR A 64 -12.96 -20.83 14.27
C THR A 64 -12.48 -19.70 13.35
N LEU A 65 -12.00 -20.03 12.14
CA LEU A 65 -11.53 -19.06 11.15
C LEU A 65 -12.65 -18.46 10.29
N ASN A 66 -13.92 -18.78 10.58
CA ASN A 66 -15.09 -18.34 9.81
C ASN A 66 -15.06 -18.73 8.32
N GLU A 67 -14.26 -19.72 7.93
CA GLU A 67 -14.12 -20.14 6.52
C GLU A 67 -15.39 -20.85 6.00
N HIS A 68 -16.28 -21.29 6.90
CA HIS A 68 -17.61 -21.82 6.59
C HIS A 68 -18.60 -20.75 6.07
N LEU A 69 -18.38 -19.47 6.43
CA LEU A 69 -19.26 -18.38 6.04
C LEU A 69 -19.12 -18.04 4.55
N PRO A 70 -20.16 -17.43 3.93
CA PRO A 70 -20.04 -16.85 2.60
C PRO A 70 -18.98 -15.75 2.59
N LEU A 71 -18.34 -15.55 1.44
CA LEU A 71 -17.25 -14.58 1.31
C LEU A 71 -17.76 -13.15 1.56
N PHE A 72 -18.87 -12.79 0.92
CA PHE A 72 -19.31 -11.42 0.80
C PHE A 72 -20.81 -11.25 1.06
N TYR A 73 -21.30 -10.00 1.10
CA TYR A 73 -22.72 -9.73 1.38
C TYR A 73 -23.65 -10.18 0.26
N PHE A 74 -23.13 -10.32 -0.96
CA PHE A 74 -23.80 -10.99 -2.07
C PHE A 74 -22.83 -11.84 -2.87
N GLU A 75 -23.35 -12.87 -3.52
CA GLU A 75 -22.63 -13.65 -4.53
C GLU A 75 -23.52 -13.77 -5.77
N ILE A 76 -22.92 -13.58 -6.95
CA ILE A 76 -23.58 -13.84 -8.22
C ILE A 76 -23.25 -15.29 -8.55
N ILE A 77 -24.21 -16.17 -8.30
CA ILE A 77 -24.04 -17.59 -8.46
C ILE A 77 -24.91 -18.11 -9.61
N PRO A 78 -24.47 -19.15 -10.33
CA PRO A 78 -25.37 -19.84 -11.23
C PRO A 78 -26.64 -20.28 -10.50
N SER A 79 -27.76 -20.31 -11.20
CA SER A 79 -29.06 -20.79 -10.69
C SER A 79 -29.01 -22.19 -10.05
N HIS A 80 -28.09 -23.04 -10.49
CA HIS A 80 -27.84 -24.39 -9.96
C HIS A 80 -26.83 -24.43 -8.82
N HIS A 81 -26.33 -23.29 -8.35
CA HIS A 81 -25.36 -23.26 -7.25
C HIS A 81 -26.02 -23.68 -5.95
N CYS A 82 -25.33 -24.51 -5.17
CA CYS A 82 -25.90 -25.12 -3.97
C CYS A 82 -25.46 -24.31 -2.73
N PRO A 83 -26.28 -23.37 -2.21
CA PRO A 83 -25.86 -22.39 -1.21
C PRO A 83 -25.47 -23.04 0.13
N ASN A 84 -26.09 -24.17 0.47
CA ASN A 84 -25.83 -24.90 1.72
C ASN A 84 -24.62 -25.86 1.62
N LYS A 85 -23.89 -25.90 0.50
CA LYS A 85 -22.74 -26.82 0.33
C LYS A 85 -21.65 -26.68 1.39
N ARG A 86 -21.56 -25.50 2.02
CA ARG A 86 -20.61 -25.19 3.12
C ARG A 86 -21.12 -25.59 4.51
N GLN A 87 -22.42 -25.87 4.66
CA GLN A 87 -23.02 -26.32 5.92
C GLN A 87 -22.87 -27.83 6.14
N PHE A 88 -22.72 -28.61 5.06
CA PHE A 88 -22.53 -30.06 5.14
C PHE A 88 -21.07 -30.36 5.50
N SER A 89 -20.85 -30.77 6.76
CA SER A 89 -19.51 -31.07 7.28
C SER A 89 -18.93 -32.41 6.81
N ASP A 90 -19.75 -33.30 6.23
CA ASP A 90 -19.29 -34.60 5.73
C ASP A 90 -18.64 -34.46 4.34
N PHE A 91 -17.42 -34.97 4.21
CA PHE A 91 -16.64 -34.91 2.97
C PHE A 91 -17.30 -35.67 1.82
N ALA A 92 -17.90 -36.84 2.09
CA ALA A 92 -18.54 -37.64 1.03
C ALA A 92 -19.80 -36.95 0.49
N ILE A 93 -20.54 -36.26 1.37
CA ILE A 93 -21.74 -35.50 0.99
C ILE A 93 -21.33 -34.25 0.22
N SER A 94 -20.35 -33.49 0.72
CA SER A 94 -19.88 -32.27 0.06
C SER A 94 -19.21 -32.52 -1.30
N SER A 95 -18.49 -33.63 -1.48
CA SER A 95 -17.89 -34.00 -2.78
C SER A 95 -18.96 -34.37 -3.81
N SER A 96 -19.99 -35.11 -3.40
CA SER A 96 -21.13 -35.49 -4.25
C SER A 96 -21.94 -34.25 -4.68
N ILE A 97 -22.21 -33.32 -3.75
CA ILE A 97 -22.87 -32.04 -4.05
C ILE A 97 -22.03 -31.20 -5.02
N ARG A 98 -20.71 -31.14 -4.86
CA ARG A 98 -19.82 -30.44 -5.81
C ARG A 98 -19.83 -31.07 -7.21
N SER A 99 -19.96 -32.39 -7.32
CA SER A 99 -20.09 -33.07 -8.60
C SER A 99 -21.42 -32.72 -9.27
N ALA A 100 -22.53 -32.80 -8.52
CA ALA A 100 -23.85 -32.45 -9.01
C ALA A 100 -23.95 -30.96 -9.45
N GLU A 101 -23.36 -30.05 -8.67
CA GLU A 101 -23.27 -28.63 -9.02
C GLU A 101 -22.50 -28.41 -10.33
N LYS A 102 -21.37 -29.10 -10.54
CA LYS A 102 -20.61 -29.03 -11.81
C LYS A 102 -21.40 -29.54 -13.02
N GLU A 103 -22.30 -30.49 -12.80
CA GLU A 103 -23.16 -31.08 -13.82
C GLU A 103 -24.46 -30.27 -14.06
N GLY A 104 -24.65 -29.15 -13.33
CA GLY A 104 -25.77 -28.23 -13.51
C GLY A 104 -27.05 -28.61 -12.78
N TYR A 105 -26.96 -29.46 -11.75
CA TYR A 105 -28.09 -29.86 -10.92
C TYR A 105 -28.39 -28.82 -9.84
N ASP A 106 -29.66 -28.48 -9.66
CA ASP A 106 -30.14 -27.58 -8.62
C ASP A 106 -30.22 -28.30 -7.28
N CYS A 107 -29.35 -27.93 -6.34
CA CYS A 107 -29.39 -28.39 -4.95
C CYS A 107 -29.75 -27.31 -3.92
N SER A 108 -30.51 -26.28 -4.31
CA SER A 108 -31.03 -25.24 -3.41
C SER A 108 -31.92 -25.77 -2.29
N HIS A 109 -32.62 -26.88 -2.52
CA HIS A 109 -33.54 -27.52 -1.58
C HIS A 109 -32.87 -28.47 -0.57
N LEU A 110 -31.57 -28.73 -0.70
CA LEU A 110 -30.87 -29.63 0.23
C LEU A 110 -30.71 -28.96 1.60
N SER A 111 -31.37 -29.52 2.62
CA SER A 111 -31.24 -29.15 4.03
C SER A 111 -31.54 -30.35 4.94
N GLY A 112 -30.72 -30.60 5.98
CA GLY A 112 -30.97 -31.65 6.98
C GLY A 112 -30.07 -32.88 6.89
N THR A 113 -30.48 -33.99 7.53
CA THR A 113 -29.65 -35.20 7.78
C THR A 113 -29.78 -36.31 6.73
N LYS A 114 -30.71 -36.23 5.77
CA LYS A 114 -30.96 -37.26 4.73
C LYS A 114 -30.35 -36.94 3.35
N VAL A 115 -29.23 -36.22 3.35
CA VAL A 115 -28.66 -35.58 2.15
C VAL A 115 -28.26 -36.56 1.04
N MET A 116 -27.79 -37.77 1.36
CA MET A 116 -27.31 -38.72 0.33
C MET A 116 -28.41 -39.27 -0.58
N ALA A 117 -29.63 -39.48 -0.06
CA ALA A 117 -30.76 -39.93 -0.88
C ALA A 117 -31.31 -38.80 -1.75
N ASP A 118 -31.25 -37.56 -1.25
CA ASP A 118 -31.74 -36.38 -1.96
C ASP A 118 -30.79 -35.95 -3.09
N VAL A 119 -29.47 -36.18 -2.95
CA VAL A 119 -28.46 -35.91 -3.99
C VAL A 119 -28.67 -36.75 -5.25
N GLN A 120 -29.21 -37.98 -5.11
CA GLN A 120 -29.48 -38.85 -6.26
C GLN A 120 -30.70 -38.43 -7.08
N ASN A 121 -31.58 -37.60 -6.51
CA ASN A 121 -32.83 -37.15 -7.14
C ASN A 121 -32.80 -35.68 -7.57
N LEU A 122 -31.61 -35.08 -7.71
CA LEU A 122 -31.48 -33.68 -8.12
C LEU A 122 -31.92 -33.50 -9.58
N GLN A 123 -32.64 -32.41 -9.83
CA GLN A 123 -33.06 -32.02 -11.17
C GLN A 123 -32.11 -30.97 -11.74
N LYS A 124 -31.94 -30.94 -13.07
CA LYS A 124 -31.16 -29.88 -13.73
C LYS A 124 -31.87 -28.54 -13.57
N ALA A 125 -31.10 -27.49 -13.29
CA ALA A 125 -31.68 -26.15 -13.17
C ALA A 125 -32.36 -25.74 -14.48
N SER A 126 -33.60 -25.27 -14.38
CA SER A 126 -34.43 -24.87 -15.51
C SER A 126 -34.10 -23.47 -16.03
N PHE A 127 -33.43 -22.65 -15.22
CA PHE A 127 -33.14 -21.24 -15.51
C PHE A 127 -31.63 -21.02 -15.71
N PRO A 128 -31.15 -20.46 -16.83
CA PRO A 128 -29.70 -20.41 -17.12
C PRO A 128 -29.00 -19.14 -16.60
N TRP A 129 -29.74 -18.12 -16.17
CA TRP A 129 -29.13 -16.86 -15.74
C TRP A 129 -28.64 -16.93 -14.29
N PRO A 130 -27.51 -16.26 -13.98
CA PRO A 130 -27.02 -16.20 -12.62
C PRO A 130 -28.00 -15.40 -11.75
N VAL A 131 -28.16 -15.87 -10.52
CA VAL A 131 -29.00 -15.25 -9.51
C VAL A 131 -28.12 -14.59 -8.46
N MET A 132 -28.54 -13.41 -8.02
CA MET A 132 -27.88 -12.72 -6.91
C MET A 132 -28.42 -13.30 -5.60
N TYR A 133 -27.56 -13.95 -4.82
CA TYR A 133 -27.88 -14.35 -3.46
C TYR A 133 -27.36 -13.32 -2.47
N TRP A 134 -28.24 -12.85 -1.60
CA TRP A 134 -27.91 -11.92 -0.52
C TRP A 134 -27.70 -12.68 0.79
N TYR A 135 -26.49 -12.60 1.34
CA TYR A 135 -26.10 -13.28 2.59
C TYR A 135 -26.21 -12.38 3.84
N GLY A 136 -26.61 -11.12 3.68
CA GLY A 136 -26.69 -10.17 4.81
C GLY A 136 -25.33 -9.83 5.39
N SER A 137 -25.28 -9.57 6.71
CA SER A 137 -24.07 -9.19 7.45
C SER A 137 -23.26 -10.37 8.00
N HIS A 138 -23.79 -11.60 7.92
CA HIS A 138 -23.15 -12.80 8.46
C HIS A 138 -22.21 -13.45 7.43
N ASN A 139 -21.13 -12.75 7.09
CA ASN A 139 -20.16 -13.16 6.07
C ASN A 139 -18.71 -12.90 6.52
N GLN A 140 -17.77 -13.52 5.81
CA GLN A 140 -16.34 -13.42 6.11
C GLN A 140 -15.82 -11.98 6.02
N TYR A 141 -16.32 -11.17 5.07
CA TYR A 141 -15.91 -9.77 4.94
C TYR A 141 -16.28 -8.93 6.18
N HIS A 142 -17.52 -9.05 6.67
CA HIS A 142 -17.97 -8.32 7.86
C HIS A 142 -17.26 -8.82 9.12
N SER A 143 -17.06 -10.14 9.24
CA SER A 143 -16.26 -10.70 10.33
C SER A 143 -14.85 -10.11 10.30
N TYR A 144 -14.17 -10.14 9.15
CA TYR A 144 -12.82 -9.57 9.01
C TYR A 144 -12.79 -8.08 9.36
N LEU A 145 -13.72 -7.29 8.82
CA LEU A 145 -13.80 -5.86 9.10
C LEU A 145 -14.05 -5.59 10.60
N SER A 146 -14.95 -6.34 11.22
CA SER A 146 -15.23 -6.22 12.66
C SER A 146 -14.01 -6.59 13.53
N SER A 147 -13.27 -7.64 13.15
CA SER A 147 -12.03 -8.04 13.84
C SER A 147 -10.97 -6.97 13.73
N VAL A 148 -10.76 -6.43 12.52
CA VAL A 148 -9.78 -5.35 12.30
C VAL A 148 -10.15 -4.10 13.11
N LEU A 149 -11.43 -3.72 13.13
CA LEU A 149 -11.92 -2.60 13.95
C LEU A 149 -11.76 -2.85 15.46
N ALA A 150 -11.83 -4.11 15.90
CA ALA A 150 -11.53 -4.52 17.27
C ALA A 150 -10.01 -4.63 17.56
N GLY A 151 -9.15 -4.36 16.57
CA GLY A 151 -7.69 -4.41 16.70
C GLY A 151 -7.06 -5.78 16.36
N ASP A 152 -7.86 -6.78 15.98
CA ASP A 152 -7.37 -8.08 15.53
C ASP A 152 -7.25 -8.10 13.99
N TRP A 153 -6.03 -7.90 13.51
CA TRP A 153 -5.69 -7.96 12.08
C TRP A 153 -5.45 -9.40 11.58
N GLY A 154 -5.58 -10.38 12.47
CA GLY A 154 -5.26 -11.78 12.23
C GLY A 154 -3.76 -12.08 12.29
N SER A 155 -3.44 -13.32 11.95
CA SER A 155 -2.08 -13.86 11.93
C SER A 155 -1.67 -14.28 10.54
N SER A 156 -0.36 -14.20 10.28
CA SER A 156 0.26 -14.71 9.07
C SER A 156 0.14 -16.23 8.99
N VAL A 157 -0.18 -16.72 7.79
CA VAL A 157 -0.27 -18.16 7.50
C VAL A 157 1.09 -18.80 7.22
N ARG A 158 2.16 -17.99 7.26
CA ARG A 158 3.53 -18.45 7.03
C ARG A 158 4.27 -18.73 8.33
N ASP A 159 4.10 -17.87 9.33
CA ASP A 159 4.89 -17.90 10.57
C ASP A 159 4.06 -17.69 11.84
N GLY A 160 2.74 -17.61 11.73
CA GLY A 160 1.82 -17.45 12.86
C GLY A 160 1.87 -16.08 13.56
N LYS A 161 2.76 -15.17 13.15
CA LYS A 161 2.92 -13.85 13.79
C LYS A 161 1.77 -12.93 13.43
N GLY A 162 1.40 -12.06 14.37
CA GLY A 162 0.32 -11.09 14.17
C GLY A 162 0.60 -10.11 13.01
N VAL A 163 -0.38 -9.93 12.14
CA VAL A 163 -0.28 -9.11 10.91
C VAL A 163 0.07 -7.66 11.26
N TRP A 164 -0.59 -7.07 12.27
CA TRP A 164 -0.32 -5.70 12.72
C TRP A 164 1.14 -5.49 13.11
N SER A 165 1.76 -6.45 13.81
CA SER A 165 3.15 -6.35 14.26
C SER A 165 4.14 -6.29 13.09
N LYS A 166 3.86 -7.04 12.00
CA LYS A 166 4.65 -7.01 10.77
C LYS A 166 4.49 -5.66 10.06
N ILE A 167 3.25 -5.19 9.92
CA ILE A 167 2.92 -3.92 9.26
C ILE A 167 3.54 -2.74 9.99
N GLN A 168 3.35 -2.63 11.31
CA GLN A 168 3.87 -1.49 12.08
C GLN A 168 5.39 -1.38 11.98
N ARG A 169 6.10 -2.53 12.03
CA ARG A 169 7.55 -2.57 11.86
C ARG A 169 7.97 -2.11 10.46
N ALA A 170 7.33 -2.65 9.41
CA ALA A 170 7.62 -2.30 8.03
C ALA A 170 7.30 -0.83 7.71
N MET A 171 6.19 -0.32 8.24
CA MET A 171 5.77 1.08 8.10
C MET A 171 6.77 2.04 8.74
N GLY A 172 7.35 1.69 9.89
CA GLY A 172 8.39 2.50 10.53
C GLY A 172 9.62 2.70 9.62
N TRP A 173 10.04 1.66 8.91
CA TRP A 173 11.10 1.78 7.89
C TRP A 173 10.65 2.69 6.75
N THR A 174 9.57 2.35 6.05
CA THR A 174 9.12 3.11 4.86
C THR A 174 8.88 4.59 5.17
N LEU A 175 8.25 4.93 6.29
CA LEU A 175 8.06 6.33 6.69
C LEU A 175 9.39 7.06 6.93
N SER A 176 10.36 6.40 7.57
CA SER A 176 11.68 6.99 7.81
C SER A 176 12.40 7.31 6.49
N ILE A 177 12.34 6.39 5.51
CA ILE A 177 12.90 6.61 4.17
C ILE A 177 12.23 7.80 3.50
N VAL A 178 10.90 7.81 3.46
CA VAL A 178 10.13 8.79 2.68
C VAL A 178 10.24 10.19 3.29
N LEU A 179 10.20 10.31 4.62
CA LEU A 179 10.38 11.58 5.31
C LEU A 179 11.78 12.15 5.07
N LEU A 180 12.82 11.34 5.23
CA LEU A 180 14.20 11.77 5.03
C LEU A 180 14.44 12.16 3.56
N ASN A 181 13.97 11.33 2.63
CA ASN A 181 14.00 11.64 1.20
C ASN A 181 13.34 13.00 0.89
N PHE A 182 12.10 13.20 1.36
CA PHE A 182 11.38 14.42 1.04
C PHE A 182 12.07 15.68 1.57
N ILE A 183 12.55 15.65 2.82
CA ILE A 183 13.24 16.79 3.43
C ILE A 183 14.50 17.14 2.62
N ILE A 184 15.33 16.13 2.30
CA ILE A 184 16.57 16.33 1.55
C ILE A 184 16.23 16.84 0.14
N ALA A 185 15.34 16.16 -0.57
CA ALA A 185 14.95 16.53 -1.93
C ALA A 185 14.38 17.95 -1.97
N LEU A 186 13.54 18.34 -1.02
CA LEU A 186 12.97 19.68 -0.94
C LEU A 186 14.05 20.75 -0.74
N VAL A 187 14.96 20.55 0.22
CA VAL A 187 16.05 21.50 0.50
C VAL A 187 16.92 21.69 -0.74
N PHE A 188 17.42 20.61 -1.34
CA PHE A 188 18.26 20.69 -2.53
C PHE A 188 17.51 21.28 -3.72
N SER A 189 16.22 20.95 -3.90
CA SER A 189 15.42 21.48 -4.99
C SER A 189 15.16 22.97 -4.87
N ILE A 190 14.92 23.48 -3.66
CA ILE A 190 14.77 24.92 -3.40
C ILE A 190 16.07 25.64 -3.74
N LEU A 191 17.19 25.14 -3.22
CA LEU A 191 18.51 25.74 -3.47
C LEU A 191 18.83 25.78 -4.97
N LEU A 192 18.61 24.66 -5.67
CA LEU A 192 18.88 24.55 -7.10
C LEU A 192 17.90 25.40 -7.92
N ALA A 193 16.61 25.43 -7.58
CA ALA A 193 15.62 26.22 -8.30
C ALA A 193 15.89 27.73 -8.18
N VAL A 194 16.23 28.21 -6.97
CA VAL A 194 16.60 29.62 -6.74
C VAL A 194 17.90 29.95 -7.46
N PHE A 195 18.90 29.06 -7.43
CA PHE A 195 20.16 29.26 -8.14
C PHE A 195 19.96 29.39 -9.65
N LEU A 196 19.17 28.47 -10.24
CA LEU A 196 18.90 28.47 -11.66
C LEU A 196 18.03 29.66 -12.09
N TRP A 197 17.06 30.08 -11.25
CA TRP A 197 16.25 31.27 -11.51
C TRP A 197 17.10 32.55 -11.62
N LYS A 198 18.08 32.74 -10.72
CA LYS A 198 19.00 33.89 -10.80
C LYS A 198 19.91 33.88 -12.03
N ARG A 199 20.10 32.71 -12.64
CA ARG A 199 20.92 32.51 -13.83
C ARG A 199 20.09 32.14 -15.06
N ASN A 200 18.83 32.59 -15.09
CA ASN A 200 17.87 32.29 -16.15
C ASN A 200 18.48 32.54 -17.53
N ASN A 201 18.34 31.58 -18.44
CA ASN A 201 18.88 31.59 -19.81
C ASN A 201 20.42 31.60 -19.93
N SER A 202 21.15 31.28 -18.86
CA SER A 202 22.60 31.07 -18.96
C SER A 202 22.95 29.68 -19.51
N ARG A 203 24.19 29.49 -19.99
CA ARG A 203 24.69 28.16 -20.37
C ARG A 203 24.62 27.16 -19.22
N VAL A 204 24.89 27.62 -18.00
CA VAL A 204 24.80 26.79 -16.77
C VAL A 204 23.36 26.35 -16.53
N ASP A 205 22.39 27.25 -16.76
CA ASP A 205 20.98 26.95 -16.63
C ASP A 205 20.52 25.88 -17.62
N HIS A 206 20.87 26.04 -18.90
CA HIS A 206 20.59 25.02 -19.91
C HIS A 206 21.24 23.67 -19.61
N LEU A 207 22.50 23.66 -19.15
CA LEU A 207 23.20 22.43 -18.80
C LEU A 207 22.53 21.69 -17.64
N ILE A 208 22.28 22.40 -16.52
CA ILE A 208 21.67 21.78 -15.34
C ILE A 208 20.25 21.32 -15.64
N GLN A 209 19.45 22.12 -16.37
CA GLN A 209 18.12 21.68 -16.78
C GLN A 209 18.19 20.41 -17.65
N THR A 210 19.13 20.33 -18.60
CA THR A 210 19.32 19.13 -19.42
C THR A 210 19.68 17.92 -18.56
N LEU A 211 20.58 18.08 -17.59
CA LEU A 211 20.96 17.02 -16.65
C LEU A 211 19.76 16.57 -15.78
N LEU A 212 18.95 17.49 -15.27
CA LEU A 212 17.75 17.15 -14.50
C LEU A 212 16.72 16.41 -15.37
N HIS A 213 16.51 16.81 -16.63
CA HIS A 213 15.61 16.10 -17.54
C HIS A 213 16.14 14.70 -17.89
N ALA A 214 17.45 14.56 -18.10
CA ALA A 214 18.08 13.26 -18.30
C ALA A 214 17.90 12.36 -17.08
N LEU A 215 18.15 12.88 -15.88
CA LEU A 215 17.97 12.16 -14.61
C LEU A 215 16.52 11.72 -14.38
N TYR A 216 15.55 12.58 -14.69
CA TYR A 216 14.12 12.26 -14.61
C TYR A 216 13.69 11.16 -15.61
N SER A 217 14.40 11.05 -16.74
CA SER A 217 14.10 10.05 -17.77
C SER A 217 14.63 8.66 -17.43
N ILE A 218 15.51 8.56 -16.42
CA ILE A 218 16.08 7.28 -15.99
C ILE A 218 15.03 6.48 -15.18
N PRO A 219 14.72 5.24 -15.56
CA PRO A 219 13.84 4.38 -14.77
C PRO A 219 14.41 4.12 -13.37
N GLY A 220 13.56 4.24 -12.34
CA GLY A 220 14.03 4.19 -10.97
C GLY A 220 14.65 2.85 -10.55
N PHE A 221 14.14 1.72 -11.05
CA PHE A 221 14.74 0.41 -10.80
C PHE A 221 16.16 0.32 -11.38
N TRP A 222 16.40 0.89 -12.57
CA TRP A 222 17.70 0.85 -13.22
C TRP A 222 18.71 1.70 -12.47
N LEU A 223 18.30 2.90 -12.02
CA LEU A 223 19.13 3.72 -11.12
C LEU A 223 19.45 2.97 -9.83
N ALA A 224 18.46 2.31 -9.21
CA ALA A 224 18.66 1.52 -8.00
C ALA A 224 19.68 0.39 -8.22
N THR A 225 19.59 -0.33 -9.34
CA THR A 225 20.54 -1.40 -9.69
C THR A 225 21.95 -0.85 -9.93
N LEU A 226 22.10 0.28 -10.61
CA LEU A 226 23.42 0.93 -10.77
C LEU A 226 24.01 1.35 -9.43
N VAL A 227 23.19 1.98 -8.57
CA VAL A 227 23.63 2.38 -7.23
C VAL A 227 24.05 1.17 -6.39
N LEU A 228 23.27 0.08 -6.47
CA LEU A 228 23.62 -1.19 -5.81
C LEU A 228 24.98 -1.71 -6.31
N ILE A 229 25.16 -1.88 -7.61
CA ILE A 229 26.35 -2.50 -8.20
C ILE A 229 27.61 -1.66 -7.93
N PHE A 230 27.56 -0.36 -8.22
CA PHE A 230 28.76 0.48 -8.18
C PHE A 230 29.06 1.06 -6.81
N PHE A 231 28.03 1.33 -5.99
CA PHE A 231 28.20 2.13 -4.77
C PHE A 231 28.00 1.36 -3.46
N THR A 232 27.60 0.08 -3.51
CA THR A 232 27.42 -0.73 -2.29
C THR A 232 28.43 -1.87 -2.14
N GLY A 233 28.96 -2.40 -3.24
CA GLY A 233 29.92 -3.49 -3.23
C GLY A 233 31.36 -3.02 -3.45
N PRO A 234 32.37 -3.74 -2.91
CA PRO A 234 33.78 -3.44 -3.16
C PRO A 234 34.21 -3.76 -4.61
N GLN A 235 33.39 -4.49 -5.36
CA GLN A 235 33.67 -5.02 -6.70
C GLN A 235 34.07 -3.95 -7.71
N TYR A 236 33.55 -2.74 -7.59
CA TYR A 236 33.84 -1.62 -8.49
C TYR A 236 34.58 -0.47 -7.79
N GLY A 237 35.12 -0.71 -6.58
CA GLY A 237 36.04 0.20 -5.90
C GLY A 237 35.42 1.46 -5.26
N MET A 238 34.08 1.59 -5.21
CA MET A 238 33.42 2.76 -4.60
C MET A 238 32.32 2.38 -3.57
N PRO A 239 32.61 1.60 -2.51
CA PRO A 239 31.62 1.27 -1.49
C PRO A 239 31.30 2.50 -0.60
N ILE A 240 30.48 3.42 -1.11
CA ILE A 240 30.03 4.64 -0.41
C ILE A 240 28.84 4.31 0.51
N PHE A 241 28.00 3.36 0.12
CA PHE A 241 26.79 2.99 0.84
C PHE A 241 26.89 1.59 1.44
N TYR A 242 26.37 1.44 2.66
CA TYR A 242 26.25 0.15 3.34
C TYR A 242 24.86 -0.43 3.09
N THR A 243 24.78 -1.74 2.87
CA THR A 243 23.49 -2.45 2.78
C THR A 243 23.30 -3.32 4.01
N PRO A 244 22.07 -3.78 4.31
CA PRO A 244 21.86 -4.78 5.35
C PRO A 244 22.67 -6.08 5.17
N LEU A 245 23.24 -6.31 3.97
CA LEU A 245 24.08 -7.45 3.63
C LEU A 245 25.56 -7.26 3.98
N TYR A 246 26.00 -6.02 4.25
CA TYR A 246 27.39 -5.69 4.58
C TYR A 246 27.44 -4.62 5.68
N THR A 247 27.63 -5.05 6.92
CA THR A 247 27.84 -4.17 8.08
C THR A 247 29.31 -4.24 8.53
N PRO A 248 30.05 -3.13 8.55
CA PRO A 248 31.38 -3.07 9.15
C PRO A 248 31.36 -3.48 10.63
N GLY A 249 32.51 -3.95 11.14
CA GLY A 249 32.69 -4.44 12.51
C GLY A 249 32.15 -3.51 13.60
N GLN A 250 31.64 -4.12 14.67
CA GLN A 250 30.89 -3.46 15.75
C GLN A 250 31.80 -2.64 16.67
N ASP A 251 31.51 -1.34 16.79
CA ASP A 251 31.75 -0.57 18.01
C ASP A 251 30.39 -0.19 18.60
N GLN A 252 30.15 -0.50 19.88
CA GLN A 252 28.86 -0.33 20.58
C GLN A 252 28.69 1.08 21.17
N SER A 253 28.91 2.12 20.37
CA SER A 253 28.59 3.49 20.77
C SER A 253 27.21 3.90 20.25
N LEU A 254 26.46 4.71 21.00
CA LEU A 254 25.16 5.23 20.54
C LEU A 254 25.27 6.01 19.21
N GLY A 255 26.42 6.64 18.96
CA GLY A 255 26.71 7.31 17.70
C GLY A 255 26.86 6.34 16.52
N SER A 256 27.59 5.23 16.71
CA SER A 256 27.82 4.24 15.65
C SER A 256 26.54 3.51 15.25
N GLU A 257 25.62 3.27 16.18
CA GLU A 257 24.31 2.67 15.86
C GLU A 257 23.45 3.55 14.94
N ILE A 258 23.40 4.87 15.19
CA ILE A 258 22.66 5.82 14.35
C ILE A 258 23.30 5.92 12.97
N TRP A 259 24.64 6.00 12.90
CA TRP A 259 25.37 6.02 11.63
C TRP A 259 25.16 4.74 10.82
N LEU A 260 25.12 3.58 11.46
CA LEU A 260 24.82 2.30 10.81
C LEU A 260 23.36 2.21 10.34
N ALA A 261 22.41 2.71 11.15
CA ALA A 261 21.00 2.74 10.77
C ALA A 261 20.74 3.65 9.56
N LEU A 262 21.35 4.84 9.56
CA LEU A 262 21.32 5.77 8.42
C LEU A 262 22.03 5.18 7.20
N GLY A 263 23.17 4.52 7.40
CA GLY A 263 23.92 3.86 6.33
C GLY A 263 23.08 2.82 5.56
N LYS A 264 22.24 2.05 6.27
CA LYS A 264 21.35 1.05 5.65
C LYS A 264 20.28 1.66 4.75
N ILE A 265 19.78 2.86 5.08
CA ILE A 265 18.70 3.53 4.34
C ILE A 265 19.26 4.49 3.28
N ALA A 266 20.50 4.97 3.46
CA ALA A 266 21.17 5.93 2.60
C ALA A 266 21.09 5.63 1.08
N PRO A 267 21.32 4.40 0.58
CA PRO A 267 21.27 4.15 -0.86
C PRO A 267 19.85 4.30 -1.43
N VAL A 268 18.82 3.92 -0.66
CA VAL A 268 17.42 4.11 -1.06
C VAL A 268 17.08 5.60 -1.09
N VAL A 269 17.41 6.33 -0.02
CA VAL A 269 17.15 7.77 0.07
C VAL A 269 17.88 8.51 -1.04
N PHE A 270 19.13 8.16 -1.35
CA PHE A 270 19.88 8.76 -2.44
C PHE A 270 19.19 8.58 -3.79
N CYS A 271 18.74 7.36 -4.12
CA CYS A 271 18.04 7.10 -5.39
C CYS A 271 16.74 7.89 -5.51
N LEU A 272 15.93 7.90 -4.44
CA LEU A 272 14.66 8.64 -4.40
C LEU A 272 14.91 10.15 -4.49
N THR A 273 15.88 10.66 -3.72
CA THR A 273 16.19 12.08 -3.65
C THR A 273 16.68 12.61 -4.99
N LEU A 274 17.49 11.84 -5.72
CA LEU A 274 17.95 12.23 -7.05
C LEU A 274 16.78 12.42 -8.04
N GLN A 275 15.82 11.50 -8.04
CA GLN A 275 14.63 11.60 -8.90
C GLN A 275 13.73 12.76 -8.49
N ASP A 276 13.50 12.91 -7.18
CA ASP A 276 12.67 13.98 -6.66
C ASP A 276 13.30 15.36 -6.87
N ILE A 277 14.64 15.50 -6.78
CA ILE A 277 15.33 16.76 -7.08
C ILE A 277 15.08 17.20 -8.53
N ALA A 278 15.12 16.26 -9.48
CA ALA A 278 14.87 16.55 -10.88
C ALA A 278 13.45 17.11 -11.11
N MET A 279 12.45 16.47 -10.51
CA MET A 279 11.04 16.88 -10.63
C MET A 279 10.75 18.17 -9.85
N LEU A 280 11.11 18.23 -8.56
CA LEU A 280 10.79 19.33 -7.66
C LEU A 280 11.51 20.62 -8.05
N THR A 281 12.76 20.57 -8.50
CA THR A 281 13.48 21.77 -8.95
C THR A 281 12.75 22.45 -10.10
N ARG A 282 12.33 21.66 -11.11
CA ARG A 282 11.58 22.15 -12.27
C ARG A 282 10.24 22.74 -11.85
N LEU A 283 9.53 22.06 -10.94
CA LEU A 283 8.25 22.52 -10.44
C LEU A 283 8.36 23.83 -9.65
N ILE A 284 9.30 23.91 -8.69
CA ILE A 284 9.54 25.11 -7.88
C ILE A 284 9.90 26.28 -8.79
N ARG A 285 10.78 26.06 -9.76
CA ARG A 285 11.14 27.11 -10.73
C ARG A 285 9.93 27.61 -11.52
N SER A 286 9.09 26.70 -12.02
CA SER A 286 7.86 27.07 -12.73
C SER A 286 6.92 27.88 -11.85
N LYS A 287 6.80 27.54 -10.56
CA LYS A 287 5.99 28.28 -9.60
C LYS A 287 6.58 29.64 -9.22
N ILE A 288 7.90 29.75 -9.12
CA ILE A 288 8.59 31.04 -8.99
C ILE A 288 8.28 31.91 -10.22
N ALA A 289 8.44 31.36 -11.43
CA ALA A 289 8.17 32.09 -12.67
C ALA A 289 6.73 32.61 -12.74
N ALA A 290 5.74 31.76 -12.43
CA ALA A 290 4.34 32.15 -12.36
C ALA A 290 4.09 33.24 -11.31
N SER A 291 4.67 33.10 -10.12
CA SER A 291 4.55 34.12 -9.07
C SER A 291 5.13 35.48 -9.47
N PHE A 292 6.10 35.52 -10.37
CA PHE A 292 6.67 36.78 -10.88
C PHE A 292 5.79 37.47 -11.93
N GLN A 293 4.82 36.76 -12.50
CA GLN A 293 3.83 37.28 -13.46
C GLN A 293 2.56 37.81 -12.75
N GLU A 294 2.47 37.65 -11.44
CA GLU A 294 1.32 38.10 -10.65
C GLU A 294 1.37 39.62 -10.39
N PRO A 295 0.23 40.35 -10.45
CA PRO A 295 0.19 41.80 -10.32
C PRO A 295 0.78 42.35 -9.01
N PHE A 296 0.68 41.59 -7.91
CA PHE A 296 1.24 42.00 -6.62
C PHE A 296 2.77 42.13 -6.69
N MET A 297 3.43 41.38 -7.56
CA MET A 297 4.88 41.39 -7.67
C MET A 297 5.37 42.71 -8.24
N ASP A 298 4.65 43.30 -9.20
CA ASP A 298 4.99 44.60 -9.77
C ASP A 298 4.84 45.73 -8.75
N VAL A 299 3.82 45.66 -7.89
CA VAL A 299 3.65 46.59 -6.75
C VAL A 299 4.79 46.49 -5.74
N ILE A 300 5.38 45.31 -5.56
CA ILE A 300 6.50 45.14 -4.63
C ILE A 300 7.81 45.65 -5.26
N LYS A 301 8.01 45.44 -6.57
CA LYS A 301 9.18 45.94 -7.30
C LYS A 301 9.31 47.47 -7.23
N THR A 302 8.19 48.21 -7.27
CA THR A 302 8.22 49.69 -7.16
C THR A 302 8.73 50.20 -5.82
N ARG A 303 8.75 49.34 -4.77
CA ARG A 303 9.31 49.67 -3.45
C ARG A 303 10.84 49.52 -3.36
N GLY A 304 11.51 49.18 -4.47
CA GLY A 304 12.98 49.08 -4.51
C GLY A 304 13.56 47.87 -3.75
N ILE A 305 12.76 46.82 -3.54
CA ILE A 305 13.21 45.60 -2.86
C ILE A 305 14.20 44.84 -3.76
N THR A 306 15.28 44.33 -3.16
CA THR A 306 16.29 43.53 -3.88
C THR A 306 15.70 42.25 -4.46
N GLU A 307 16.24 41.77 -5.59
CA GLU A 307 15.76 40.55 -6.24
C GLU A 307 15.85 39.31 -5.32
N ASN A 308 16.90 39.22 -4.51
CA ASN A 308 17.04 38.16 -3.50
C ASN A 308 15.90 38.17 -2.48
N ALA A 309 15.52 39.34 -1.98
CA ALA A 309 14.41 39.48 -1.05
C ALA A 309 13.07 39.22 -1.75
N LEU A 310 12.92 39.63 -3.01
CA LEU A 310 11.74 39.34 -3.83
C LEU A 310 11.51 37.82 -3.96
N ILE A 311 12.58 37.07 -4.27
CA ILE A 311 12.51 35.60 -4.38
C ILE A 311 12.22 34.97 -3.03
N LEU A 312 13.07 35.20 -2.02
CA LEU A 312 13.03 34.46 -0.76
C LEU A 312 11.83 34.82 0.12
N ARG A 313 11.41 36.10 0.12
CA ARG A 313 10.35 36.59 1.02
C ARG A 313 8.96 36.60 0.38
N HIS A 314 8.86 36.73 -0.94
CA HIS A 314 7.57 36.92 -1.62
C HIS A 314 7.23 35.82 -2.63
N SER A 315 8.19 35.37 -3.43
CA SER A 315 7.91 34.34 -4.45
C SER A 315 7.93 32.92 -3.87
N LEU A 316 8.99 32.58 -3.12
CA LEU A 316 9.20 31.22 -2.63
C LEU A 316 8.08 30.74 -1.68
N PRO A 317 7.59 31.53 -0.70
CA PRO A 317 6.48 31.08 0.15
C PRO A 317 5.22 30.72 -0.65
N ASN A 318 4.89 31.49 -1.69
CA ASN A 318 3.75 31.20 -2.58
C ASN A 318 4.01 30.00 -3.48
N ALA A 319 5.26 29.79 -3.93
CA ALA A 319 5.65 28.67 -4.76
C ALA A 319 5.65 27.33 -4.01
N LEU A 320 5.89 27.34 -2.69
CA LEU A 320 5.97 26.15 -1.85
C LEU A 320 4.60 25.66 -1.34
N LEU A 321 3.55 26.50 -1.31
CA LEU A 321 2.22 26.10 -0.85
C LEU A 321 1.69 24.82 -1.51
N PRO A 322 1.75 24.65 -2.85
CA PRO A 322 1.28 23.42 -3.51
C PRO A 322 2.16 22.20 -3.23
N LEU A 323 3.40 22.38 -2.77
CA LEU A 323 4.30 21.25 -2.47
C LEU A 323 3.87 20.48 -1.23
N ILE A 324 3.18 21.14 -0.29
CA ILE A 324 2.58 20.48 0.87
C ILE A 324 1.62 19.40 0.37
N THR A 325 0.71 19.77 -0.53
CA THR A 325 -0.26 18.82 -1.10
C THR A 325 0.44 17.70 -1.88
N LEU A 326 1.48 18.02 -2.66
CA LEU A 326 2.22 17.00 -3.42
C LEU A 326 2.93 15.99 -2.51
N PHE A 327 3.51 16.45 -1.40
CA PHE A 327 4.13 15.57 -0.40
C PHE A 327 3.12 14.60 0.20
N PHE A 328 1.99 15.13 0.70
CA PHE A 328 0.95 14.29 1.27
C PHE A 328 0.31 13.37 0.22
N ASN A 329 0.29 13.78 -1.05
CA ASN A 329 -0.21 12.95 -2.13
C ASN A 329 0.75 11.83 -2.55
N SER A 330 2.07 11.99 -2.32
CA SER A 330 3.07 10.96 -2.65
C SER A 330 3.22 9.91 -1.56
N LEU A 331 2.98 10.25 -0.28
CA LEU A 331 3.08 9.31 0.84
C LEU A 331 2.33 7.98 0.64
N PRO A 332 1.08 7.95 0.15
CA PRO A 332 0.36 6.69 -0.07
C PRO A 332 1.00 5.82 -1.14
N ALA A 333 1.47 6.44 -2.23
CA ALA A 333 2.18 5.74 -3.29
C ALA A 333 3.50 5.17 -2.79
N SER A 334 4.20 5.87 -1.89
CA SER A 334 5.42 5.35 -1.27
C SER A 334 5.16 4.15 -0.36
N ILE A 335 4.05 4.15 0.40
CA ILE A 335 3.66 3.02 1.24
C ILE A 335 3.26 1.81 0.39
N ALA A 336 2.57 2.04 -0.72
CA ALA A 336 2.12 0.99 -1.63
C ALA A 336 3.21 0.54 -2.63
N GLY A 337 4.23 1.35 -2.89
CA GLY A 337 5.03 1.30 -4.14
C GLY A 337 6.53 1.59 -4.01
N SER A 338 7.06 1.83 -2.81
CA SER A 338 8.52 1.78 -2.54
C SER A 338 9.13 0.37 -2.75
N LEU A 339 8.31 -0.60 -3.18
CA LEU A 339 8.65 -2.00 -3.42
C LEU A 339 9.94 -2.16 -4.22
N ILE A 340 10.12 -1.41 -5.30
CA ILE A 340 11.30 -1.56 -6.16
C ILE A 340 12.59 -1.29 -5.36
N PHE A 341 12.68 -0.15 -4.69
CA PHE A 341 13.89 0.21 -3.96
C PHE A 341 14.08 -0.66 -2.70
N GLU A 342 13.01 -0.96 -1.98
CA GLU A 342 13.08 -1.81 -0.78
C GLU A 342 13.48 -3.25 -1.10
N VAL A 343 13.03 -3.80 -2.23
CA VAL A 343 13.42 -5.14 -2.69
C VAL A 343 14.87 -5.12 -3.17
N VAL A 344 15.25 -4.16 -4.03
CA VAL A 344 16.63 -4.08 -4.57
C VAL A 344 17.67 -3.89 -3.47
N PHE A 345 17.41 -3.03 -2.49
CA PHE A 345 18.33 -2.75 -1.39
C PHE A 345 18.09 -3.62 -0.14
N ASN A 346 17.20 -4.62 -0.21
CA ASN A 346 16.94 -5.57 0.86
C ASN A 346 16.47 -4.91 2.18
N ILE A 347 15.67 -3.84 2.09
CA ILE A 347 15.16 -3.08 3.24
C ILE A 347 13.84 -3.69 3.74
N PRO A 348 13.65 -3.89 5.06
CA PRO A 348 12.43 -4.47 5.61
C PRO A 348 11.27 -3.45 5.69
N GLY A 349 10.94 -2.82 4.57
CA GLY A 349 9.81 -1.87 4.45
C GLY A 349 8.51 -2.52 3.98
N MET A 350 7.48 -1.69 3.79
CA MET A 350 6.13 -2.08 3.41
C MET A 350 6.05 -2.76 2.04
N GLY A 351 6.76 -2.21 1.05
CA GLY A 351 6.76 -2.73 -0.31
C GLY A 351 7.42 -4.09 -0.40
N ARG A 352 8.52 -4.29 0.33
CA ARG A 352 9.14 -5.63 0.44
C ARG A 352 8.24 -6.61 1.18
N LEU A 353 7.66 -6.22 2.32
CA LEU A 353 6.74 -7.09 3.07
C LEU A 353 5.57 -7.56 2.19
N LEU A 354 5.04 -6.66 1.36
CA LEU A 354 4.00 -6.98 0.38
C LEU A 354 4.50 -8.02 -0.64
N ASN A 355 5.66 -7.79 -1.26
CA ASN A 355 6.25 -8.72 -2.22
C ASN A 355 6.46 -10.11 -1.61
N ASP A 356 7.09 -10.18 -0.44
CA ASP A 356 7.40 -11.44 0.23
C ASP A 356 6.11 -12.19 0.63
N SER A 357 5.06 -11.46 0.99
CA SER A 357 3.75 -12.03 1.33
C SER A 357 3.02 -12.56 0.10
N ILE A 358 3.09 -11.87 -1.05
CA ILE A 358 2.53 -12.36 -2.31
C ILE A 358 3.24 -13.64 -2.76
N GLN A 359 4.58 -13.64 -2.76
CA GLN A 359 5.39 -14.79 -3.20
C GLN A 359 5.18 -16.02 -2.31
N SER A 360 4.96 -15.82 -1.01
CA SER A 360 4.69 -16.92 -0.06
C SER A 360 3.20 -17.25 0.12
N ALA A 361 2.33 -16.58 -0.63
CA ALA A 361 0.88 -16.66 -0.49
C ALA A 361 0.40 -16.47 0.96
N ASP A 362 1.02 -15.52 1.67
CA ASP A 362 0.64 -15.04 3.02
C ASP A 362 -0.43 -13.95 2.92
N TRP A 363 -1.59 -14.41 2.47
CA TRP A 363 -2.75 -13.60 2.15
C TRP A 363 -3.26 -12.69 3.29
N PRO A 364 -3.33 -13.11 4.56
CA PRO A 364 -3.71 -12.22 5.65
C PRO A 364 -2.83 -10.96 5.75
N VAL A 365 -1.52 -11.10 5.51
CA VAL A 365 -0.59 -9.96 5.52
C VAL A 365 -0.82 -9.04 4.33
N VAL A 366 -1.04 -9.60 3.12
CA VAL A 366 -1.37 -8.82 1.92
C VAL A 366 -2.62 -7.96 2.16
N TYR A 367 -3.66 -8.52 2.79
CA TYR A 367 -4.90 -7.80 3.09
C TYR A 367 -4.70 -6.70 4.10
N GLY A 368 -3.96 -6.99 5.18
CA GLY A 368 -3.61 -6.00 6.17
C GLY A 368 -2.83 -4.83 5.55
N ILE A 369 -1.81 -5.11 4.74
CA ILE A 369 -1.01 -4.06 4.06
C ILE A 369 -1.89 -3.21 3.15
N THR A 370 -2.76 -3.83 2.37
CA THR A 370 -3.57 -3.09 1.40
C THR A 370 -4.66 -2.26 2.10
N LEU A 371 -5.31 -2.81 3.13
CA LEU A 371 -6.24 -2.06 3.97
C LEU A 371 -5.55 -0.89 4.67
N MET A 372 -4.36 -1.11 5.23
CA MET A 372 -3.55 -0.06 5.83
C MET A 372 -3.16 1.02 4.81
N SER A 373 -2.83 0.62 3.58
CA SER A 373 -2.53 1.54 2.47
C SER A 373 -3.75 2.41 2.13
N LEU A 374 -4.96 1.84 2.09
CA LEU A 374 -6.18 2.62 1.87
C LEU A 374 -6.46 3.60 3.02
N ILE A 375 -6.34 3.13 4.27
CA ILE A 375 -6.53 3.97 5.48
C ILE A 375 -5.54 5.14 5.47
N THR A 376 -4.25 4.86 5.24
CA THR A 376 -3.21 5.89 5.17
C THR A 376 -3.37 6.80 3.96
N THR A 377 -3.87 6.31 2.82
CA THR A 377 -4.21 7.15 1.65
C THR A 377 -5.21 8.22 2.02
N VAL A 378 -6.34 7.82 2.60
CA VAL A 378 -7.38 8.75 3.03
C VAL A 378 -6.83 9.71 4.10
N ALA A 379 -6.08 9.19 5.07
CA ALA A 379 -5.49 10.00 6.12
C ALA A 379 -4.55 11.08 5.56
N PHE A 380 -3.62 10.73 4.67
CA PHE A 380 -2.66 11.68 4.12
C PHE A 380 -3.31 12.69 3.17
N TYR A 381 -4.27 12.28 2.34
CA TYR A 381 -5.01 13.24 1.51
C TYR A 381 -5.80 14.23 2.39
N ALA A 382 -6.44 13.74 3.45
CA ALA A 382 -7.12 14.60 4.42
C ALA A 382 -6.17 15.58 5.10
N MET A 383 -4.99 15.11 5.51
CA MET A 383 -3.94 15.94 6.12
C MET A 383 -3.42 16.99 5.13
N GLY A 384 -3.12 16.61 3.89
CA GLY A 384 -2.64 17.51 2.84
C GLY A 384 -3.66 18.62 2.51
N ASP A 385 -4.92 18.25 2.36
CA ASP A 385 -6.02 19.22 2.14
C ASP A 385 -6.19 20.18 3.32
N SER A 386 -6.14 19.66 4.55
CA SER A 386 -6.30 20.45 5.77
C SER A 386 -5.14 21.42 5.96
N LEU A 387 -3.90 20.95 5.78
CA LEU A 387 -2.69 21.77 5.90
C LEU A 387 -2.62 22.82 4.80
N TYR A 388 -3.02 22.49 3.57
CA TYR A 388 -3.08 23.46 2.49
C TYR A 388 -4.07 24.59 2.79
N ARG A 389 -5.28 24.26 3.27
CA ARG A 389 -6.27 25.28 3.71
C ARG A 389 -5.81 26.11 4.90
N TRP A 390 -5.05 25.49 5.80
CA TRP A 390 -4.49 26.21 6.93
C TRP A 390 -3.39 27.18 6.48
N ALA A 391 -2.52 26.75 5.57
CA ALA A 391 -1.38 27.49 5.06
C ALA A 391 -1.75 28.59 4.05
N ASP A 392 -2.80 28.39 3.24
CA ASP A 392 -3.32 29.40 2.30
C ASP A 392 -4.57 30.10 2.87
N PRO A 393 -4.43 31.32 3.43
CA PRO A 393 -5.57 32.07 3.96
C PRO A 393 -6.55 32.55 2.89
N ARG A 394 -6.20 32.50 1.58
CA ARG A 394 -7.09 32.90 0.48
C ARG A 394 -8.22 31.91 0.24
N ILE A 395 -8.09 30.69 0.76
CA ILE A 395 -9.02 29.57 0.55
C ILE A 395 -10.01 29.45 1.72
N ARG A 396 -9.78 30.17 2.83
CA ARG A 396 -10.65 30.16 4.01
C ARG A 396 -11.98 30.84 3.78
#